data_AF-A0A433PPH9-F1
#
_entry.id   AF-A0A433PPH9-F1
#
_cell.length_a   1.000
_cell.length_b   1.000
_cell.length_c   1.000
_cell.angle_alpha   90.00
_cell.angle_beta   90.00
_cell.angle_gamma   90.00
#
_symmetry.space_group_name_H-M   'P 1'
#
loop_
_entity.id
_entity.type
_entity.pdbx_description
1 polymer ?
#
loop_
_entity_poly.entity_id
_entity_poly.type
_entity_poly.pdbx_seq_one_letter_code
_entity_poly.pdbx_strand_id
1 'polypeptide(L)' 'MSSDSIINSEYAATDEQILELLNRLDTFGLQSEIDLPAIVFCGNQSAGKSSLLEAISEIQLPK' A
#
# COMPACT_ATOMS: atom_id res chain seq x y z
N MET A 1 4.13 18.75 -16.12
CA MET A 1 4.13 17.44 -16.80
C MET A 1 2.99 16.66 -16.17
N SER A 2 1.96 16.32 -16.96
CA SER A 2 0.61 15.95 -16.45
C SER A 2 0.65 14.66 -15.63
N SER A 3 0.19 14.73 -14.38
CA SER A 3 0.01 13.58 -13.49
C SER A 3 -0.92 12.50 -14.08
N ASP A 4 -1.72 12.86 -15.08
CA ASP A 4 -2.63 11.95 -15.80
C ASP A 4 -1.90 10.85 -16.61
N SER A 5 -0.60 11.02 -16.86
CA SER A 5 0.17 10.11 -17.73
C SER A 5 0.49 8.75 -17.10
N ILE A 6 0.63 8.67 -15.78
CA ILE A 6 0.94 7.40 -15.09
C ILE A 6 -0.33 6.66 -14.70
N ILE A 7 -1.36 7.38 -14.24
CA ILE A 7 -2.63 6.78 -13.80
C ILE A 7 -3.33 6.01 -14.94
N ASN A 8 -3.24 6.51 -16.17
CA ASN A 8 -3.83 5.86 -17.35
C ASN A 8 -2.83 4.98 -18.11
N SER A 9 -1.67 4.68 -17.52
CA SER A 9 -0.65 3.85 -18.17
C SER A 9 -0.95 2.36 -18.00
N GLU A 10 -0.37 1.55 -18.86
CA GLU A 10 -0.41 0.09 -18.75
C GLU A 10 0.22 -0.41 -17.43
N TYR A 11 1.17 0.34 -16.87
CA TYR A 11 1.77 0.06 -15.56
C TYR A 11 0.71 0.15 -14.45
N ALA A 12 -0.07 1.22 -14.40
CA ALA A 12 -1.12 1.37 -13.38
C ALA A 12 -2.20 0.28 -13.47
N ALA A 13 -2.59 -0.12 -14.69
CA ALA A 13 -3.55 -1.20 -14.91
C ALA A 13 -3.02 -2.59 -14.47
N THR A 14 -1.71 -2.81 -14.61
CA THR A 14 -1.05 -4.05 -14.16
C THR A 14 -0.87 -4.07 -12.66
N ASP A 15 -0.49 -2.92 -12.07
CA ASP A 15 -0.29 -2.76 -10.64
C ASP A 15 -1.58 -3.04 -9.85
N GLU A 16 -2.73 -2.57 -10.34
CA GLU A 16 -4.03 -2.85 -9.70
C GLU A 16 -4.30 -4.37 -9.56
N GLN A 17 -4.07 -5.14 -10.63
CA GLN A 17 -4.26 -6.59 -10.63
C GLN A 17 -3.29 -7.31 -9.69
N ILE A 18 -2.03 -6.84 -9.65
CA ILE A 18 -1.01 -7.39 -8.74
C ILE A 18 -1.37 -7.12 -7.29
N LEU A 19 -1.78 -5.89 -6.97
CA LEU A 19 -2.19 -5.50 -5.62
C LEU A 19 -3.43 -6.30 -5.17
N GLU A 20 -4.41 -6.51 -6.05
CA GLU A 20 -5.56 -7.36 -5.75
C GLU A 20 -5.15 -8.81 -5.46
N LEU A 21 -4.25 -9.38 -6.27
CA LEU A 21 -3.71 -10.72 -6.04
C LEU A 21 -2.98 -10.82 -4.70
N LEU A 22 -2.12 -9.86 -4.38
CA LEU A 22 -1.39 -9.82 -3.11
C LEU A 22 -2.34 -9.76 -1.91
N ASN A 23 -3.36 -8.89 -1.97
CA ASN A 23 -4.38 -8.79 -0.91
C ASN A 23 -5.16 -10.08 -0.74
N ARG A 24 -5.47 -10.79 -1.83
CA ARG A 24 -6.14 -12.09 -1.77
C ARG A 24 -5.26 -13.14 -1.11
N LEU A 25 -3.99 -13.23 -1.50
CA LEU A 25 -3.02 -14.16 -0.90
C LEU A 25 -2.85 -13.89 0.61
N ASP A 26 -2.77 -12.61 0.98
CA ASP A 26 -2.69 -12.20 2.38
C ASP A 26 -3.91 -12.63 3.19
N THR A 27 -5.11 -12.44 2.64
CA THR A 27 -6.38 -12.83 3.28
C THR A 27 -6.47 -14.35 3.54
N PHE A 28 -5.79 -15.17 2.75
CA PHE A 28 -5.74 -16.62 2.96
C PHE A 28 -4.75 -17.07 4.05
N GLY A 29 -3.99 -16.14 4.67
CA GLY A 29 -3.03 -16.46 5.73
C GLY A 29 -1.73 -17.09 5.20
N LEU A 30 -1.47 -16.97 3.89
CA LEU A 30 -0.32 -17.58 3.21
C LEU A 30 1.02 -16.92 3.56
N GLN A 31 1.03 -15.81 4.31
CA GLN A 31 2.26 -15.16 4.77
C GLN A 31 3.19 -16.09 5.57
N SER A 32 2.64 -17.15 6.18
CA SER A 32 3.44 -18.13 6.93
C SER A 32 4.18 -19.14 6.03
N GLU A 33 3.73 -19.30 4.78
CA GLU A 33 4.28 -20.25 3.82
C GLU A 33 5.06 -19.55 2.70
N ILE A 34 4.68 -18.32 2.36
CA ILE A 34 5.26 -17.52 1.28
C ILE A 34 5.41 -16.08 1.75
N ASP A 35 6.62 -15.54 1.60
CA ASP A 35 6.89 -14.13 1.85
C ASP A 35 6.16 -13.27 0.80
N LEU A 36 5.12 -12.55 1.22
CA LEU A 36 4.43 -11.59 0.37
C LEU A 36 5.11 -10.22 0.45
N PRO A 37 5.31 -9.52 -0.69
CA PRO A 37 5.87 -8.17 -0.68
C PRO A 37 4.91 -7.21 0.01
N ALA A 38 5.44 -6.43 0.96
CA ALA A 38 4.72 -5.42 1.71
C ALA A 38 5.56 -4.16 1.90
N ILE A 39 4.89 -3.01 1.96
CA ILE A 39 5.51 -1.73 2.33
C ILE A 39 5.20 -1.48 3.80
N VAL A 40 6.25 -1.38 4.61
CA VAL A 40 6.13 -1.17 6.06
C VAL A 40 6.69 0.18 6.45
N PHE A 41 6.00 0.88 7.36
CA PHE A 41 6.47 2.13 7.93
C PHE A 41 7.18 1.87 9.25
N CYS A 42 8.48 2.17 9.31
CA CYS A 42 9.30 2.01 10.51
C CYS A 42 9.75 3.38 11.05
N GLY A 43 9.85 3.51 12.39
CA GLY A 43 10.38 4.72 13.01
C GLY A 43 10.01 4.82 14.49
N ASN A 44 10.78 5.62 15.24
CA ASN A 44 10.64 5.75 16.70
C ASN A 44 9.26 6.30 17.13
N GLN A 45 8.88 6.16 18.40
CA GLN A 45 7.64 6.74 18.93
C GLN A 45 7.56 8.24 18.57
N SER A 46 6.39 8.68 18.12
CA SER A 46 6.13 10.07 17.70
C SER A 46 6.86 10.57 16.45
N ALA A 47 7.51 9.69 15.67
CA ALA A 47 8.14 10.07 14.39
C ALA A 47 7.15 10.44 13.25
N GLY A 48 5.85 10.61 13.54
CA GLY A 48 4.86 11.05 12.55
C GLY A 48 4.35 10.00 11.57
N LYS A 49 4.60 8.70 11.80
CA LYS A 49 4.12 7.59 10.93
C LYS A 49 2.62 7.64 10.67
N SER A 50 1.81 7.83 11.72
CA SER A 50 0.35 7.92 11.60
C SER A 50 -0.07 9.19 10.85
N SER A 51 0.54 10.35 11.18
CA SER A 51 0.24 11.62 10.50
C SER A 51 0.57 11.59 9.01
N LEU A 52 1.63 10.88 8.62
CA LEU A 52 1.98 10.69 7.22
C LEU A 52 0.96 9.80 6.51
N LEU A 53 0.55 8.68 7.12
CA LEU A 53 -0.49 7.83 6.57
C LEU A 53 -1.81 8.59 6.42
N GLU A 54 -2.22 9.41 7.39
CA GLU A 54 -3.43 10.25 7.30
C GLU A 54 -3.33 11.25 6.14
N ALA A 55 -2.16 11.86 5.94
CA ALA A 55 -1.95 12.81 4.85
C ALA A 55 -1.98 12.15 3.46
N ILE A 56 -1.50 10.91 3.32
CA ILE A 56 -1.50 10.18 2.04
C ILE A 56 -2.86 9.55 1.75
N SER A 57 -3.48 8.96 2.76
CA SER A 57 -4.73 8.23 2.61
C SER A 57 -5.97 9.11 2.69
N GLU A 58 -5.80 10.37 3.11
CA GLU A 58 -6.88 11.33 3.36
C GLU A 58 -7.96 10.83 4.34
N ILE A 59 -7.67 9.77 5.11
CA ILE A 59 -8.52 9.22 6.16
C ILE A 59 -7.90 9.45 7.54
N GLN A 60 -8.74 9.61 8.57
CA GLN A 60 -8.25 9.62 9.95
C GLN A 60 -8.07 8.19 10.46
N LEU A 61 -6.91 7.90 11.03
CA LEU A 61 -6.61 6.61 11.62
C LEU A 61 -7.21 6.52 13.03
N PRO A 62 -7.69 5.34 13.46
CA PRO A 62 -8.09 5.13 14.84
C PRO A 62 -6.90 5.33 15.79
N LYS A 63 -7.16 5.94 16.96
CA LYS A 63 -6.17 6.25 17.99
C LYS A 63 -5.81 5.05 18.85
#